data_AF-M8E3E3-F1
#
_entry.id   AF-M8E3E3-F1
#
_cell.length_a   1.000
_cell.length_b   1.000
_cell.length_c   1.000
_cell.angle_alpha   90.00
_cell.angle_beta   90.00
_cell.angle_gamma   90.00
#
_symmetry.space_group_name_H-M   'P 1'
#
loop_
_entity.id
_entity.type
_entity.pdbx_description
1 polymer ?
#
loop_
_entity_poly.entity_id
_entity_poly.type
_entity_poly.pdbx_seq_one_letter_code
_entity_poly.pdbx_strand_id
1 'polypeptide(L)' 'MKYLSDQMLIEVYHRAVDLQLDPAFIELLSAEIKRRDIGIAQVVSA' A
#
# COMPACT_ATOMS: atom_id res chain seq x y z
N MET A 1 5.81 -1.81 -9.59
CA MET A 1 5.47 -0.59 -8.83
C MET A 1 6.48 0.56 -8.96
N LYS A 2 7.62 0.42 -9.67
CA LYS A 2 8.67 1.46 -9.76
C LYS A 2 8.20 2.86 -10.22
N TYR A 3 7.06 2.97 -10.89
CA TYR A 3 6.50 4.23 -11.39
C TYR A 3 5.31 4.75 -10.58
N LEU A 4 4.86 4.00 -9.56
CA LEU A 4 3.86 4.49 -8.62
C LEU A 4 4.53 5.45 -7.65
N SER A 5 3.97 6.65 -7.50
CA SER A 5 4.29 7.54 -6.39
C SER A 5 3.92 6.87 -5.07
N ASP A 6 4.54 7.32 -3.98
CA ASP A 6 4.31 6.74 -2.67
C ASP A 6 2.85 6.90 -2.21
N GLN A 7 2.21 8.03 -2.55
CA GLN A 7 0.79 8.28 -2.31
C GLN A 7 -0.11 7.25 -3.03
N MET A 8 0.13 7.02 -4.33
CA MET A 8 -0.64 6.05 -5.10
C MET A 8 -0.43 4.62 -4.60
N LEU A 9 0.78 4.31 -4.13
CA LEU A 9 1.08 2.99 -3.57
C LEU A 9 0.30 2.73 -2.27
N ILE A 10 0.20 3.73 -1.39
CA ILE A 10 -0.62 3.68 -0.18
C ILE A 10 -2.11 3.51 -0.53
N GLU A 11 -2.63 4.32 -1.46
CA GLU A 11 -4.04 4.24 -1.88
C GLU A 11 -4.40 2.89 -2.47
N VAL A 12 -3.54 2.33 -3.33
CA VAL A 12 -3.74 1.00 -3.92
C VAL A 12 -3.70 -0.08 -2.84
N TYR A 13 -2.80 0.02 -1.86
CA TYR A 13 -2.76 -0.90 -0.73
C TYR A 13 -4.05 -0.90 0.08
N HIS A 14 -4.54 0.28 0.49
CA HIS A 14 -5.80 0.38 1.23
C HIS A 14 -6.97 -0.17 0.43
N ARG A 15 -7.09 0.22 -0.85
CA ARG A 15 -8.18 -0.27 -1.70
C ARG A 15 -8.11 -1.78 -1.94
N ALA A 16 -6.91 -2.35 -2.04
CA ALA A 16 -6.72 -3.79 -2.18
C ALA A 16 -7.16 -4.55 -0.92
N VAL A 17 -6.89 -3.99 0.27
CA VAL A 17 -7.35 -4.53 1.55
C VAL A 17 -8.87 -4.42 1.69
N ASP A 18 -9.45 -3.25 1.39
CA ASP A 18 -10.90 -3.00 1.49
C ASP A 18 -11.72 -3.89 0.56
N LEU A 19 -11.21 -4.12 -0.67
CA LEU A 19 -11.84 -5.00 -1.65
C LEU A 19 -11.53 -6.48 -1.43
N GLN A 20 -10.75 -6.81 -0.39
CA GLN A 20 -10.30 -8.18 -0.11
C GLN A 20 -9.72 -8.87 -1.34
N LEU A 21 -8.84 -8.16 -2.05
CA LEU A 21 -8.15 -8.72 -3.21
C LEU A 21 -7.21 -9.85 -2.80
N ASP A 22 -6.62 -10.49 -3.82
CA ASP A 22 -5.70 -11.60 -3.62
C ASP A 22 -4.63 -11.30 -2.55
N PRO A 23 -4.47 -12.18 -1.54
CA PRO A 23 -3.53 -11.95 -0.45
C PRO A 23 -2.08 -11.77 -0.91
N ALA A 24 -1.64 -12.49 -1.95
CA ALA A 24 -0.28 -12.34 -2.45
C ALA A 24 -0.09 -10.96 -3.11
N PHE A 25 -1.12 -10.41 -3.74
CA PHE A 25 -1.09 -9.04 -4.25
C PHE A 25 -0.96 -8.00 -3.11
N ILE A 26 -1.72 -8.18 -2.03
CA ILE A 26 -1.64 -7.30 -0.84
C ILE A 26 -0.26 -7.38 -0.19
N GLU A 27 0.33 -8.58 -0.10
CA GLU A 27 1.69 -8.79 0.41
C GLU A 27 2.74 -8.08 -0.45
N LEU A 28 2.61 -8.14 -1.78
CA LEU A 28 3.51 -7.43 -2.70
C LEU A 28 3.47 -5.90 -2.49
N LEU A 29 2.28 -5.34 -2.27
CA LEU A 29 2.10 -3.92 -1.96
C LEU A 29 2.74 -3.57 -0.61
N SER A 30 2.48 -4.37 0.42
CA SER A 30 3.03 -4.17 1.76
C SER A 30 4.56 -4.25 1.76
N ALA A 31 5.13 -5.21 1.03
CA ALA A 31 6.57 -5.37 0.90
C ALA A 31 7.22 -4.18 0.21
N GLU A 32 6.60 -3.63 -0.85
CA GLU A 32 7.12 -2.45 -1.54
C GLU A 32 7.02 -1.19 -0.67
N ILE A 33 5.94 -1.03 0.10
CA ILE A 33 5.79 0.08 1.07
C ILE A 33 6.90 0.02 2.12
N LYS A 34 7.14 -1.16 2.72
CA LYS A 34 8.23 -1.36 3.68
C LYS A 34 9.60 -1.10 3.05
N ARG A 35 9.82 -1.56 1.80
CA ARG A 35 11.09 -1.37 1.08
C ARG A 35 11.40 0.10 0.83
N ARG A 36 10.39 0.95 0.65
CA ARG A 36 10.53 2.39 0.42
C ARG A 36 10.48 3.23 1.70
N ASP A 37 10.31 2.59 2.86
CA ASP A 37 10.15 3.24 4.16
C ASP A 37 8.99 4.27 4.17
N ILE A 38 7.89 3.95 3.47
CA ILE A 38 6.71 4.81 3.43
C ILE A 38 5.89 4.59 4.71
N GLY A 39 5.79 5.63 5.54
CA GLY A 39 5.00 5.59 6.77
C GLY A 39 3.49 5.53 6.50
N ILE A 40 2.90 4.33 6.56
CA ILE A 40 1.43 4.15 6.46
C ILE A 40 0.69 4.79 7.67
N ALA A 41 1.39 5.07 8.76
CA ALA A 41 0.82 5.58 10.01
C ALA A 41 0.19 6.99 9.93
N GLN A 42 0.36 7.73 8.83
CA GLN A 42 -0.13 9.11 8.70
C GLN A 42 -1.52 9.24 8.06
N VAL A 43 -2.10 8.16 7.53
CA VAL A 43 -3.38 8.24 6.76
C VAL A 43 -4.59 7.73 7.55
N VAL A 44 -4.38 7.15 8.73
CA VAL A 44 -5.47 6.70 9.62
C VAL A 44 -5.62 7.67 10.80
N SER A 45 -6.05 8.89 10.51
CA SER A 45 -6.48 9.87 11.52
C SER A 45 -7.49 10.83 10.92
N ALA A 46 -8.76 10.41 10.88
CA ALA A 46 -9.98 11.22 10.98
C ALA A 46 -11.20 10.30 11.05
#